data_AF-A0A934B9M2-F1
#
_entry.id   AF-A0A934B9M2-F1
#
_cell.length_a   1.000
_cell.length_b   1.000
_cell.length_c   1.000
_cell.angle_alpha   90.00
_cell.angle_beta   90.00
_cell.angle_gamma   90.00
#
_symmetry.space_group_name_H-M   'P 1'
#
loop_
_entity.id
_entity.type
_entity.pdbx_description
1 polymer ?
#
loop_
_entity_poly.entity_id
_entity_poly.type
_entity_poly.pdbx_seq_one_letter_code
_entity_poly.pdbx_strand_id
1 'polypeptide(L)'
;MNNSGPQRVHHSSAASFNGSPADSGLTCLLILARFHDLPADGAQLRHQFAQSGQVLSDAELLRAAKHLGLKAGVVSTTWSKLQGTPLLAMAKRTDGRYVVLAKVEAEKVLIQDPIEARPLVFSREQFEAMWTGELLLFTKRAQVRLQDLKFDFTWFIPAIVKYRKFFGEVLVASFFLQLFALLTPLFTQVVIDKVLVHKGFTTLHVLAIGMITLAVFEAMLGGLRTYLFAHTTNRIDVSLGAQLFRHVLALPLSYFEARRIGDTVARVRELEQIRQFLTSHAVTVVLDVVFTIVLLAVMWFYSPTLTLVVMASLPIYVLLSIAITPAIRSRLHEKFNRGAEN
;
A
#
# COMPACT_ATOMS: atom_id res chain seq x y z
N MET A 1 0.47 -50.40 4.35
CA MET A 1 -0.72 -50.13 5.19
C MET A 1 -0.85 -48.62 5.39
N ASN A 2 -2.06 -48.10 5.12
CA ASN A 2 -2.67 -46.79 5.45
C ASN A 2 -1.86 -45.50 5.28
N ASN A 3 -2.18 -44.59 4.35
CA ASN A 3 -3.44 -43.85 4.09
C ASN A 3 -3.73 -42.75 5.12
N SER A 4 -3.65 -41.48 4.70
CA SER A 4 -4.35 -40.32 5.27
C SER A 4 -4.29 -39.19 4.22
N GLY A 5 -5.41 -38.99 3.52
CA GLY A 5 -5.52 -38.21 2.29
C GLY A 5 -5.62 -36.68 2.45
N PRO A 6 -5.72 -35.96 1.31
CA PRO A 6 -5.81 -34.51 1.29
C PRO A 6 -7.22 -34.00 1.64
N GLN A 7 -7.25 -32.88 2.35
CA GLN A 7 -8.42 -32.19 2.87
C GLN A 7 -9.44 -31.87 1.77
N ARG A 8 -10.67 -32.33 2.00
CA ARG A 8 -11.85 -32.01 1.19
C ARG A 8 -12.19 -30.53 1.32
N VAL A 9 -12.09 -29.81 0.21
CA VAL A 9 -12.75 -28.51 0.04
C VAL A 9 -14.25 -28.74 0.11
N HIS A 10 -14.94 -28.05 1.02
CA HIS A 10 -16.38 -28.12 1.18
C HIS A 10 -17.09 -27.72 -0.13
N HIS A 11 -17.63 -28.71 -0.84
CA HIS A 11 -18.72 -28.50 -1.79
C HIS A 11 -19.97 -28.08 -1.02
N SER A 12 -20.17 -26.77 -0.85
CA SER A 12 -21.45 -26.24 -0.39
C SER A 12 -22.42 -26.21 -1.56
N SER A 13 -23.35 -27.17 -1.52
CA SER A 13 -24.72 -27.21 -2.06
C SER A 13 -25.04 -26.36 -3.30
N ALA A 14 -25.31 -27.04 -4.41
CA ALA A 14 -26.05 -26.48 -5.54
C ALA A 14 -27.44 -26.06 -5.04
N ALA A 15 -27.70 -24.75 -4.99
CA ALA A 15 -29.02 -24.21 -4.75
C ALA A 15 -29.94 -24.60 -5.92
N SER A 16 -30.78 -25.61 -5.70
CA SER A 16 -31.89 -25.97 -6.58
C SER A 16 -32.94 -24.86 -6.54
N PHE A 17 -33.02 -24.06 -7.61
CA PHE A 17 -34.09 -23.08 -7.80
C PHE A 17 -35.34 -23.77 -8.39
N ASN A 18 -36.35 -24.00 -7.56
CA ASN A 18 -37.69 -24.41 -8.00
C ASN A 18 -38.51 -23.18 -8.43
N GLY A 19 -39.19 -23.25 -9.59
CA GLY A 19 -40.47 -22.56 -9.81
C GLY A 19 -40.57 -21.47 -10.89
N SER A 20 -39.61 -21.27 -11.77
CA SER A 20 -39.75 -20.37 -12.94
C SER A 20 -38.86 -20.86 -14.08
N PRO A 21 -39.18 -20.57 -15.37
CA PRO A 21 -38.31 -20.96 -16.47
C PRO A 21 -36.90 -20.47 -16.16
N ALA A 22 -35.95 -21.41 -16.10
CA ALA A 22 -34.59 -21.13 -15.67
C ALA A 22 -33.96 -20.15 -16.66
N ASP A 23 -33.71 -18.93 -16.20
CA ASP A 23 -33.08 -17.90 -17.01
C ASP A 23 -31.60 -18.24 -17.16
N SER A 24 -31.28 -18.91 -18.27
CA SER A 24 -29.92 -19.34 -18.60
C SER A 24 -28.92 -18.18 -18.60
N GLY A 25 -29.35 -16.96 -18.99
CA GLY A 25 -28.51 -15.78 -19.02
C GLY A 25 -28.17 -15.29 -17.62
N LEU A 26 -29.16 -15.23 -16.74
CA LEU A 26 -28.97 -14.86 -15.34
C LEU A 26 -28.06 -15.86 -14.62
N THR A 27 -28.25 -17.16 -14.82
CA THR A 27 -27.41 -18.19 -14.20
C THR A 27 -25.97 -18.11 -14.71
N CYS A 28 -25.76 -17.89 -16.02
CA CYS A 28 -24.42 -17.65 -16.57
C CYS A 28 -23.75 -16.41 -15.95
N LEU A 29 -24.50 -15.33 -15.77
CA LEU A 29 -24.00 -14.12 -15.12
C LEU A 29 -23.61 -14.37 -13.66
N LEU A 30 -24.37 -15.17 -12.91
CA LEU A 30 -24.03 -15.55 -11.54
C LEU A 30 -22.77 -16.41 -11.47
N ILE A 31 -22.58 -17.35 -12.40
CA ILE A 31 -21.36 -18.16 -12.51
C ILE A 31 -20.16 -17.25 -12.76
N LEU A 32 -20.28 -16.29 -13.68
CA LEU A 32 -19.21 -15.32 -13.97
C LEU A 32 -18.94 -14.38 -12.79
N ALA A 33 -19.98 -13.89 -12.12
CA ALA A 33 -19.84 -13.04 -10.93
C ALA A 33 -19.08 -13.78 -9.82
N ARG A 34 -19.44 -15.05 -9.58
CA ARG A 34 -18.76 -15.91 -8.60
C ARG A 34 -17.31 -16.20 -9.00
N PHE A 35 -17.02 -16.40 -10.28
CA PHE A 35 -15.65 -16.54 -10.78
C PHE A 35 -14.81 -15.27 -10.55
N HIS A 36 -15.44 -14.08 -10.57
CA HIS A 36 -14.79 -12.80 -10.33
C HIS A 36 -14.79 -12.34 -8.85
N ASP A 37 -15.19 -13.22 -7.93
CA ASP A 37 -15.37 -12.97 -6.49
C ASP A 37 -16.32 -11.79 -6.19
N LEU A 38 -17.39 -11.65 -6.97
CA LEU A 38 -18.41 -10.62 -6.79
C LEU A 38 -19.64 -11.22 -6.09
N PRO A 39 -20.12 -10.61 -4.99
CA PRO A 39 -21.39 -11.00 -4.38
C PRO A 39 -22.53 -10.65 -5.33
N ALA A 40 -23.28 -11.66 -5.77
CA ALA A 40 -24.42 -11.49 -6.65
C ALA A 40 -25.58 -12.37 -6.19
N ASP A 41 -26.73 -11.75 -5.98
CA ASP A 41 -27.98 -12.44 -5.66
C ASP A 41 -28.88 -12.49 -6.91
N GLY A 42 -29.20 -13.70 -7.36
CA GLY A 42 -30.05 -13.93 -8.52
C GLY A 42 -31.48 -13.39 -8.37
N ALA A 43 -32.05 -13.47 -7.16
CA ALA A 43 -33.41 -12.97 -6.92
C ALA A 43 -33.46 -11.44 -7.04
N GLN A 44 -32.45 -10.76 -6.49
CA GLN A 44 -32.30 -9.31 -6.56
C GLN A 44 -32.08 -8.83 -8.00
N LEU A 45 -31.16 -9.47 -8.74
CA LEU A 45 -30.89 -9.11 -10.14
C LEU A 45 -32.11 -9.33 -11.03
N ARG A 46 -32.86 -10.42 -10.82
CA ARG A 46 -34.10 -10.67 -11.54
C ARG A 46 -35.15 -9.60 -11.23
N HIS A 47 -35.38 -9.28 -9.96
CA HIS A 47 -36.36 -8.26 -9.59
C HIS A 47 -36.03 -6.87 -10.17
N GLN A 48 -34.74 -6.54 -10.28
CA GLN A 48 -34.29 -5.21 -10.70
C GLN A 48 -34.20 -5.05 -12.23
N PHE A 49 -33.84 -6.12 -12.96
CA PHE A 49 -33.54 -6.04 -14.40
C PHE A 49 -34.49 -6.84 -15.29
N ALA A 50 -35.25 -7.80 -14.76
CA ALA A 50 -36.23 -8.52 -15.56
C ALA A 50 -37.53 -7.71 -15.67
N GLN A 51 -38.04 -7.56 -16.90
CA GLN A 51 -39.41 -7.06 -17.11
C GLN A 51 -40.40 -8.17 -16.75
N SER A 52 -41.43 -7.83 -15.97
CA SER A 52 -42.49 -8.70 -15.40
C SER A 52 -42.57 -10.13 -15.99
N GLY A 53 -41.83 -11.06 -15.38
CA GLY A 53 -41.92 -12.50 -15.66
C GLY A 53 -41.14 -13.02 -16.88
N GLN A 54 -40.41 -12.18 -17.61
CA GLN A 54 -39.61 -12.58 -18.77
C GLN A 54 -38.15 -12.88 -18.40
N VAL A 55 -37.46 -13.61 -19.28
CA VAL A 55 -36.01 -13.85 -19.20
C VAL A 55 -35.24 -12.58 -19.56
N LEU A 56 -34.04 -12.39 -19.00
CA LEU A 56 -33.22 -11.22 -19.26
C LEU A 56 -32.74 -11.21 -20.72
N SER A 57 -33.00 -10.10 -21.40
CA SER A 57 -32.44 -9.80 -22.72
C SER A 57 -30.94 -9.47 -22.64
N ASP A 58 -30.25 -9.49 -23.78
CA ASP A 58 -28.83 -9.13 -23.91
C ASP A 58 -28.54 -7.76 -23.26
N ALA A 59 -29.42 -6.78 -23.50
CA ALA A 59 -29.30 -5.43 -22.96
C ALA A 59 -29.48 -5.37 -21.44
N GLU A 60 -30.31 -6.26 -20.88
CA GLU A 60 -30.53 -6.37 -19.43
C GLU A 60 -29.36 -7.11 -18.75
N LEU A 61 -28.83 -8.16 -19.37
CA LEU A 61 -27.62 -8.85 -18.90
C LEU A 61 -26.41 -7.92 -18.85
N LEU A 62 -26.22 -7.07 -19.88
CA LEU A 62 -25.16 -6.06 -19.89
C LEU A 62 -25.36 -5.01 -18.79
N ARG A 63 -26.61 -4.60 -18.51
CA ARG A 63 -26.93 -3.63 -17.45
C ARG A 63 -26.70 -4.25 -16.06
N ALA A 64 -27.16 -5.47 -15.84
CA ALA A 64 -26.93 -6.23 -14.61
C ALA A 64 -25.43 -6.43 -14.35
N ALA A 65 -24.65 -6.80 -15.37
CA ALA A 65 -23.20 -6.93 -15.24
C ALA A 65 -22.51 -5.61 -14.90
N LYS A 66 -22.93 -4.49 -15.52
CA LYS A 66 -22.42 -3.15 -15.18
C LYS A 66 -22.76 -2.76 -13.73
N HIS A 67 -23.94 -3.13 -13.23
CA HIS A 67 -24.35 -2.91 -11.85
C HIS A 67 -23.47 -3.70 -10.85
N LEU A 68 -23.07 -4.92 -11.21
CA LEU A 68 -22.11 -5.74 -10.44
C LEU A 68 -20.66 -5.23 -10.53
N GLY A 69 -20.38 -4.15 -11.26
CA GLY A 69 -19.03 -3.59 -11.42
C GLY A 69 -18.18 -4.24 -12.52
N LEU A 70 -18.78 -5.08 -13.37
CA LEU A 70 -18.13 -5.63 -14.55
C LEU A 70 -18.21 -4.64 -15.72
N LYS A 71 -17.17 -4.62 -16.58
CA LYS A 71 -17.26 -4.02 -17.91
C LYS A 71 -17.75 -5.11 -18.85
N ALA A 72 -18.91 -4.89 -19.45
CA ALA A 72 -19.57 -5.84 -20.33
C ALA A 72 -19.81 -5.24 -21.72
N GLY A 73 -19.68 -6.06 -22.76
CA GLY A 73 -19.94 -5.68 -24.15
C GLY A 73 -20.27 -6.90 -25.02
N VAL A 74 -20.92 -6.66 -26.16
CA VAL A 74 -21.26 -7.69 -27.14
C VAL A 74 -20.27 -7.63 -28.29
N VAL A 75 -19.78 -8.79 -28.73
CA VAL A 75 -18.90 -8.94 -29.89
C VAL A 75 -19.43 -10.07 -30.76
N SER A 76 -19.57 -9.81 -32.06
CA SER A 76 -19.76 -10.86 -33.05
C SER A 76 -18.37 -11.38 -33.46
N THR A 77 -18.16 -12.69 -33.38
CA THR A 77 -16.88 -13.33 -33.73
C THR A 77 -17.11 -14.61 -34.51
N THR A 78 -16.02 -15.21 -34.99
CA THR A 78 -16.00 -16.47 -35.74
C THR A 78 -15.04 -17.42 -35.04
N TRP A 79 -15.15 -18.74 -35.27
CA TRP A 79 -14.29 -19.74 -34.64
C TRP A 79 -12.80 -19.40 -34.69
N SER A 80 -12.29 -18.95 -35.85
CA SER A 80 -10.89 -18.57 -36.03
C SER A 80 -10.42 -17.44 -35.11
N LYS A 81 -11.32 -16.58 -34.64
CA LYS A 81 -11.02 -15.45 -33.74
C LYS A 81 -11.30 -15.76 -32.27
N LEU A 82 -11.93 -16.90 -31.97
CA LEU A 82 -12.33 -17.32 -30.62
C LEU A 82 -11.11 -17.52 -29.70
N GLN A 83 -10.00 -18.03 -30.24
CA GLN A 83 -8.75 -18.22 -29.49
C GLN A 83 -8.10 -16.90 -29.02
N GLY A 84 -8.34 -15.81 -29.75
CA GLY A 84 -7.79 -14.48 -29.42
C GLY A 84 -8.71 -13.63 -28.55
N THR A 85 -9.91 -14.10 -28.22
CA THR A 85 -10.85 -13.38 -27.35
C THR A 85 -10.59 -13.66 -25.87
N PRO A 86 -10.78 -12.65 -24.98
CA PRO A 86 -10.65 -12.87 -23.54
C PRO A 86 -11.65 -13.94 -23.08
N LEU A 87 -11.11 -15.01 -22.47
CA LEU A 87 -11.87 -16.17 -22.01
C LEU A 87 -12.62 -15.87 -20.70
N LEU A 88 -13.76 -16.54 -20.47
CA LEU A 88 -14.90 -16.17 -19.59
C LEU A 88 -15.92 -15.23 -20.26
N ALA A 89 -16.37 -15.64 -21.43
CA ALA A 89 -17.46 -15.01 -22.17
C ALA A 89 -18.77 -15.79 -21.99
N MET A 90 -19.93 -15.17 -22.21
CA MET A 90 -21.18 -15.90 -22.44
C MET A 90 -21.42 -16.01 -23.94
N ALA A 91 -21.57 -17.22 -24.46
CA ALA A 91 -21.94 -17.47 -25.84
C ALA A 91 -23.46 -17.61 -25.95
N LYS A 92 -24.03 -16.96 -26.97
CA LYS A 92 -25.46 -17.04 -27.27
C LYS A 92 -25.74 -18.20 -28.20
N ARG A 93 -26.68 -19.07 -27.81
CA ARG A 93 -27.09 -20.23 -28.58
C ARG A 93 -28.21 -19.88 -29.55
N THR A 94 -28.34 -20.68 -30.61
CA THR A 94 -29.41 -20.56 -31.63
C THR A 94 -30.82 -20.77 -31.05
N ASP A 95 -30.92 -21.44 -29.90
CA ASP A 95 -32.15 -21.63 -29.12
C ASP A 95 -32.50 -20.45 -28.19
N GLY A 96 -31.72 -19.36 -28.24
CA GLY A 96 -31.91 -18.17 -27.39
C GLY A 96 -31.37 -18.30 -25.97
N ARG A 97 -30.71 -19.41 -25.61
CA ARG A 97 -30.07 -19.62 -24.30
C ARG A 97 -28.63 -19.12 -24.29
N TYR A 98 -28.06 -19.05 -23.10
CA TYR A 98 -26.66 -18.67 -22.88
C TYR A 98 -25.86 -19.81 -22.25
N VAL A 99 -24.59 -19.91 -22.63
CA VAL A 99 -23.60 -20.82 -22.02
C VAL A 99 -22.32 -20.06 -21.70
N VAL A 100 -21.62 -20.45 -20.64
CA VAL A 100 -20.34 -19.82 -20.29
C VAL A 100 -19.21 -20.51 -21.03
N LEU A 101 -18.45 -19.74 -21.79
CA LEU A 101 -17.24 -20.17 -22.49
C LEU A 101 -16.04 -20.08 -21.54
N ALA A 102 -15.60 -21.23 -21.02
CA ALA A 102 -14.52 -21.28 -20.04
C ALA A 102 -13.14 -21.38 -20.71
N LYS A 103 -13.01 -22.24 -21.74
CA LYS A 103 -11.73 -22.46 -22.43
C LYS A 103 -11.95 -22.85 -23.89
N VAL A 104 -11.08 -22.38 -24.76
CA VAL A 104 -11.01 -22.76 -26.17
C VAL A 104 -9.65 -23.41 -26.41
N GLU A 105 -9.66 -24.64 -26.92
CA GLU A 105 -8.49 -25.38 -27.42
C GLU A 105 -8.66 -25.64 -28.93
N ALA A 106 -7.58 -25.94 -29.65
CA ALA A 106 -7.51 -25.94 -31.12
C ALA A 106 -8.78 -26.44 -31.85
N GLU A 107 -9.33 -27.58 -31.45
CA GLU A 107 -10.53 -28.20 -32.04
C GLU A 107 -11.64 -28.51 -31.02
N LYS A 108 -11.52 -27.99 -29.79
CA LYS A 108 -12.45 -28.30 -28.69
C LYS A 108 -12.73 -27.09 -27.84
N VAL A 109 -13.96 -26.97 -27.37
CA VAL A 109 -14.39 -25.90 -26.49
C VAL A 109 -14.96 -26.48 -25.21
N LEU A 110 -14.50 -25.94 -24.07
CA LEU A 110 -15.07 -26.20 -22.76
C LEU A 110 -16.14 -25.16 -22.47
N ILE A 111 -17.39 -25.61 -22.41
CA ILE A 111 -18.52 -24.79 -21.98
C ILE A 111 -19.04 -25.25 -20.63
N GLN A 112 -19.57 -24.30 -19.87
CA GLN A 112 -20.40 -24.58 -18.71
C GLN A 112 -21.85 -24.21 -19.08
N ASP A 113 -22.70 -25.22 -19.20
CA ASP A 113 -24.13 -25.00 -19.37
C ASP A 113 -24.74 -24.65 -18.00
N PRO A 114 -25.59 -23.61 -17.89
CA PRO A 114 -26.28 -23.29 -16.64
C PRO A 114 -27.30 -24.35 -16.19
N ILE A 115 -27.76 -25.22 -17.11
CA ILE A 115 -28.74 -26.28 -16.83
C ILE A 115 -28.04 -27.56 -16.40
N GLU A 116 -26.83 -27.81 -16.90
CA GLU A 116 -26.04 -28.99 -16.52
C GLU A 116 -25.00 -28.66 -15.45
N ALA A 117 -24.95 -29.47 -14.39
CA ALA A 117 -24.02 -29.26 -13.28
C ALA A 117 -22.54 -29.50 -13.65
N ARG A 118 -22.24 -30.01 -14.85
CA ARG A 118 -20.89 -30.44 -15.25
C ARG A 118 -20.39 -29.64 -16.47
N PRO A 119 -19.09 -29.32 -16.54
CA PRO A 119 -18.50 -28.78 -17.75
C PRO A 119 -18.62 -29.77 -18.91
N LEU A 120 -19.02 -29.27 -20.08
CA LEU A 120 -19.15 -30.04 -21.31
C LEU A 120 -18.05 -29.65 -22.28
N VAL A 121 -17.52 -30.65 -22.99
CA VAL A 121 -16.53 -30.45 -24.05
C VAL A 121 -17.20 -30.72 -25.39
N PHE A 122 -17.29 -29.69 -26.22
CA PHE A 122 -17.82 -29.80 -27.58
C PHE A 122 -16.68 -29.79 -28.60
N SER A 123 -16.85 -30.54 -29.69
CA SER A 123 -16.01 -30.37 -30.88
C SER A 123 -16.35 -29.04 -31.56
N ARG A 124 -15.45 -28.59 -32.44
CA ARG A 124 -15.68 -27.44 -33.30
C ARG A 124 -17.03 -27.47 -34.01
N GLU A 125 -17.34 -28.57 -34.71
CA GLU A 125 -18.56 -28.64 -35.52
C GLU A 125 -19.81 -28.56 -34.66
N GLN A 126 -19.76 -29.19 -33.47
CA GLN A 126 -20.88 -29.18 -32.52
C GLN A 126 -21.12 -27.78 -31.95
N PHE A 127 -20.05 -27.05 -31.64
CA PHE A 127 -20.15 -25.69 -31.12
C PHE A 127 -20.62 -24.68 -32.19
N GLU A 128 -20.08 -24.75 -33.41
CA GLU A 128 -20.50 -23.88 -34.52
C GLU A 128 -21.98 -24.09 -34.90
N ALA A 129 -22.51 -25.31 -34.76
CA ALA A 129 -23.92 -25.59 -35.03
C ALA A 129 -24.88 -25.01 -33.97
N MET A 130 -24.43 -24.88 -32.71
CA MET A 130 -25.26 -24.37 -31.61
C MET A 130 -25.13 -22.86 -31.36
N TRP A 131 -24.06 -22.23 -31.86
CA TRP A 131 -23.68 -20.85 -31.54
C TRP A 131 -24.11 -19.87 -32.64
N THR A 132 -24.67 -18.72 -32.26
CA THR A 132 -25.14 -17.69 -33.21
C THR A 132 -24.03 -16.81 -33.79
N GLY A 133 -22.80 -16.92 -33.31
CA GLY A 133 -21.71 -15.97 -33.63
C GLY A 133 -21.58 -14.81 -32.64
N GLU A 134 -22.51 -14.65 -31.68
CA GLU A 134 -22.49 -13.58 -30.69
C GLU A 134 -21.88 -14.04 -29.35
N LEU A 135 -20.98 -13.22 -28.80
CA LEU A 135 -20.41 -13.37 -27.47
C LEU A 135 -20.67 -12.12 -26.63
N LEU A 136 -21.07 -12.31 -25.38
CA LEU A 136 -21.05 -11.28 -24.35
C LEU A 136 -19.75 -11.44 -23.56
N LEU A 137 -18.88 -10.44 -23.68
CA LEU A 137 -17.59 -10.39 -22.99
C LEU A 137 -17.75 -9.67 -21.65
N PHE A 138 -17.16 -10.24 -20.61
CA PHE A 138 -17.12 -9.67 -19.28
C PHE A 138 -15.67 -9.54 -18.83
N THR A 139 -15.32 -8.37 -18.33
CA THR A 139 -14.05 -8.18 -17.62
C THR A 139 -14.31 -7.43 -16.34
N LYS A 140 -13.58 -7.78 -15.29
CA LYS A 140 -13.55 -6.96 -14.07
C LYS A 140 -13.10 -5.56 -14.46
N ARG A 141 -13.88 -4.52 -14.10
CA ARG A 141 -13.36 -3.16 -14.13
C ARG A 141 -12.17 -3.17 -13.19
N ALA A 142 -10.99 -2.74 -13.62
CA ALA A 142 -9.79 -2.76 -12.81
C ALA A 142 -10.01 -1.93 -11.53
N GLN A 143 -10.56 -2.55 -10.49
CA GLN A 143 -10.34 -2.15 -9.12
C GLN A 143 -8.94 -2.63 -8.83
N VAL A 144 -8.01 -1.68 -8.86
CA VAL A 144 -6.65 -1.84 -8.36
C VAL A 144 -6.75 -2.65 -7.05
N ARG A 145 -6.26 -3.90 -7.06
CA ARG A 145 -6.13 -4.66 -5.83
C ARG A 145 -5.23 -3.83 -4.94
N LEU A 146 -5.71 -3.48 -3.75
CA LEU A 146 -5.01 -2.60 -2.80
C LEU A 146 -3.60 -3.10 -2.42
N GLN A 147 -3.33 -4.37 -2.70
CA GLN A 147 -2.06 -5.07 -2.46
C GLN A 147 -1.02 -4.81 -3.57
N ASP A 148 -1.44 -4.33 -4.75
CA ASP A 148 -0.58 -4.04 -5.92
C ASP A 148 -0.21 -2.55 -6.03
N LEU A 149 -0.75 -1.69 -5.17
CA LEU A 149 -0.30 -0.30 -5.05
C LEU A 149 1.09 -0.31 -4.40
N LYS A 150 2.13 -0.35 -5.22
CA LYS A 150 3.48 -0.03 -4.78
C LYS A 150 3.43 1.32 -4.07
N PHE A 151 4.00 1.40 -2.86
CA PHE A 151 4.20 2.65 -2.15
C PHE A 151 5.08 3.56 -3.03
N ASP A 152 4.45 4.46 -3.79
CA ASP A 152 5.16 5.43 -4.61
C ASP A 152 5.53 6.64 -3.75
N PHE A 153 6.80 6.79 -3.40
CA PHE A 153 7.34 8.00 -2.75
C PHE A 153 7.56 9.15 -3.76
N THR A 154 7.45 8.85 -5.05
CA THR A 154 7.79 9.76 -6.16
C THR A 154 6.96 11.04 -6.14
N TRP A 155 5.72 11.01 -5.66
CA TRP A 155 4.87 12.20 -5.54
C TRP A 155 5.32 13.18 -4.44
N PHE A 156 6.14 12.72 -3.48
CA PHE A 156 6.65 13.53 -2.37
C PHE A 156 7.99 14.22 -2.68
N ILE A 157 8.77 13.67 -3.62
CA ILE A 157 10.06 14.24 -4.07
C ILE A 157 9.93 15.72 -4.49
N PRO A 158 8.93 16.14 -5.29
CA PRO A 158 8.77 17.54 -5.67
C PRO A 158 8.57 18.48 -4.48
N ALA A 159 7.91 18.01 -3.42
CA ALA A 159 7.70 18.78 -2.21
C ALA A 159 9.03 18.99 -1.47
N ILE A 160 9.84 17.94 -1.26
CA ILE A 160 11.17 18.09 -0.63
C ILE A 160 12.07 19.04 -1.45
N VAL A 161 12.11 18.85 -2.78
CA VAL A 161 12.97 19.64 -3.67
C VAL A 161 12.59 21.12 -3.65
N LYS A 162 11.29 21.44 -3.51
CA LYS A 162 10.80 22.83 -3.39
C LYS A 162 11.38 23.55 -2.16
N TYR A 163 11.63 22.86 -1.06
CA TYR A 163 12.13 23.44 0.19
C TYR A 163 13.64 23.18 0.43
N ARG A 164 14.39 22.77 -0.59
CA ARG A 164 15.84 22.45 -0.48
C ARG A 164 16.70 23.54 0.15
N LYS A 165 16.34 24.82 -0.02
CA LYS A 165 17.10 25.95 0.55
C LYS A 165 17.04 25.93 2.09
N PHE A 166 15.86 25.71 2.66
CA PHE A 166 15.68 25.61 4.10
C PHE A 166 16.39 24.38 4.69
N PHE A 167 16.36 23.24 3.98
CA PHE A 167 17.16 22.08 4.38
C PHE A 167 18.66 22.37 4.33
N GLY A 168 19.14 23.17 3.38
CA GLY A 168 20.52 23.65 3.35
C GLY A 168 20.88 24.50 4.56
N GLU A 169 20.01 25.44 4.96
CA GLU A 169 20.22 26.27 6.16
C GLU A 169 20.28 25.43 7.44
N VAL A 170 19.37 24.46 7.60
CA VAL A 170 19.39 23.52 8.72
C VAL A 170 20.66 22.68 8.71
N LEU A 171 21.11 22.21 7.53
CA LEU A 171 22.33 21.43 7.39
C LEU A 171 23.58 22.24 7.81
N VAL A 172 23.67 23.50 7.39
CA VAL A 172 24.76 24.39 7.79
C VAL A 172 24.73 24.65 9.30
N ALA A 173 23.57 24.97 9.88
CA ALA A 173 23.44 25.18 11.32
C ALA A 173 23.82 23.91 12.12
N SER A 174 23.38 22.75 11.65
CA SER A 174 23.71 21.46 12.27
C SER A 174 25.20 21.14 12.18
N PHE A 175 25.86 21.51 11.09
CA PHE A 175 27.31 21.35 10.93
C PHE A 175 28.10 22.17 11.95
N PHE A 176 27.74 23.44 12.15
CA PHE A 176 28.39 24.28 13.17
C PHE A 176 28.14 23.77 14.59
N LEU A 177 26.92 23.31 14.90
CA LEU A 177 26.63 22.67 16.18
C LEU A 177 27.49 21.43 16.40
N GLN A 178 27.64 20.57 15.39
CA GLN A 178 28.48 19.39 15.50
C GLN A 178 29.97 19.74 15.68
N LEU A 179 30.44 20.80 15.03
CA LEU A 179 31.81 21.30 15.23
C LEU A 179 32.02 21.82 16.66
N PHE A 180 31.04 22.52 17.22
CA PHE A 180 31.08 22.97 18.62
C PHE A 180 31.01 21.81 19.61
N ALA A 181 30.23 20.77 19.31
CA ALA A 181 30.20 19.55 20.11
C ALA A 181 31.59 18.89 20.22
N LEU A 182 32.45 19.00 19.20
CA LEU A 182 33.84 18.52 19.23
C LEU A 182 34.79 19.42 20.05
N LEU A 183 34.45 20.70 20.25
CA LEU A 183 35.24 21.59 21.09
C LEU A 183 35.15 21.19 22.56
N THR A 184 34.01 20.65 23.02
CA THR A 184 33.83 20.25 24.43
C THR A 184 34.84 19.17 24.89
N PRO A 185 35.05 18.05 24.17
CA PRO A 185 36.13 17.11 24.45
C PRO A 185 37.52 17.74 24.42
N LEU A 186 37.78 18.65 23.47
CA LEU A 186 39.05 19.36 23.35
C LEU A 186 39.33 20.27 24.56
N PHE A 187 38.34 21.03 25.00
CA PHE A 187 38.44 21.84 26.21
C PHE A 187 38.71 20.95 27.42
N THR A 188 37.95 19.85 27.55
CA THR A 188 38.12 18.89 28.65
C THR A 188 39.53 18.28 28.64
N GLN A 189 40.06 17.93 27.47
CA GLN A 189 41.42 17.44 27.31
C GLN A 189 42.45 18.46 27.79
N VAL A 190 42.34 19.73 27.38
CA VAL A 190 43.27 20.79 27.83
C VAL A 190 43.17 21.03 29.33
N VAL A 191 41.97 20.95 29.91
CA VAL A 191 41.77 21.05 31.37
C VAL A 191 42.52 19.92 32.08
N ILE A 192 42.35 18.67 31.62
CA ILE A 192 42.98 17.50 32.25
C ILE A 192 44.51 17.55 32.05
N ASP A 193 44.97 17.70 30.81
CA ASP A 193 46.38 17.48 30.47
C ASP A 193 47.27 18.68 30.82
N LYS A 194 46.76 19.91 30.68
CA LYS A 194 47.56 21.12 30.93
C LYS A 194 47.23 21.76 32.26
N VAL A 195 45.96 22.03 32.53
CA VAL A 195 45.55 22.85 33.68
C VAL A 195 45.69 22.09 34.99
N LEU A 196 45.20 20.85 35.05
CA LEU A 196 45.26 20.01 36.24
C LEU A 196 46.72 19.65 36.58
N VAL A 197 47.52 19.30 35.57
CA VAL A 197 48.92 18.89 35.74
C VAL A 197 49.80 20.06 36.20
N HIS A 198 49.66 21.25 35.62
CA HIS A 198 50.54 22.40 35.90
C HIS A 198 49.96 23.40 36.91
N LYS A 199 48.78 23.13 37.49
CA LYS A 199 48.04 24.03 38.40
C LYS A 199 47.86 25.46 37.84
N GLY A 200 47.65 25.56 36.53
CA GLY A 200 47.52 26.84 35.82
C GLY A 200 46.13 27.47 35.98
N PHE A 201 45.82 28.03 37.15
CA PHE A 201 44.50 28.61 37.45
C PHE A 201 44.06 29.71 36.48
N THR A 202 44.99 30.51 35.95
CA THR A 202 44.68 31.53 34.93
C THR A 202 44.15 30.90 33.64
N THR A 203 44.75 29.79 33.20
CA THR A 203 44.30 29.04 32.02
C THR A 203 42.96 28.37 32.30
N LEU A 204 42.72 27.88 33.52
CA LEU A 204 41.42 27.33 33.94
C LEU A 204 40.30 28.35 33.79
N HIS A 205 40.48 29.57 34.32
CA HIS A 205 39.46 30.61 34.28
C HIS A 205 39.13 31.01 32.84
N VAL A 206 40.15 31.13 31.97
CA VAL A 206 39.95 31.43 30.54
C VAL A 206 39.17 30.31 29.85
N LEU A 207 39.54 29.04 30.08
CA LEU A 207 38.79 27.90 29.53
C LEU A 207 37.36 27.84 30.06
N ALA A 208 37.15 28.09 31.36
CA ALA A 208 35.82 28.07 31.97
C ALA A 208 34.89 29.12 31.34
N ILE A 209 35.38 30.37 31.17
CA ILE A 209 34.63 31.41 30.46
C ILE A 209 34.36 30.98 29.02
N GLY A 210 35.37 30.43 28.33
CA GLY A 210 35.21 29.91 26.96
C GLY A 210 34.17 28.81 26.84
N MET A 211 34.12 27.86 27.78
CA MET A 211 33.13 26.77 27.82
C MET A 211 31.73 27.30 28.09
N ILE A 212 31.56 28.28 28.99
CA ILE A 212 30.25 28.92 29.23
C ILE A 212 29.79 29.64 27.96
N THR A 213 30.66 30.42 27.33
CA THR A 213 30.35 31.09 26.06
C THR A 213 29.97 30.09 24.98
N LEU A 214 30.74 29.01 24.83
CA LEU A 214 30.47 27.94 23.88
C LEU A 214 29.10 27.30 24.14
N ALA A 215 28.78 26.97 25.40
CA ALA A 215 27.51 26.38 25.79
C ALA A 215 26.31 27.30 25.47
N VAL A 216 26.46 28.62 25.67
CA VAL A 216 25.43 29.60 25.30
C VAL A 216 25.25 29.66 23.78
N PHE A 217 26.35 29.68 23.01
CA PHE A 217 26.30 29.64 21.55
C PHE A 217 25.67 28.36 21.03
N GLU A 218 26.03 27.20 21.59
CA GLU A 218 25.47 25.90 21.24
C GLU A 218 23.97 25.85 21.54
N ALA A 219 23.52 26.35 22.70
CA ALA A 219 22.11 26.44 23.03
C ALA A 219 21.34 27.38 22.06
N MET A 220 21.91 28.54 21.73
CA MET A 220 21.29 29.51 20.83
C MET A 220 21.20 28.98 19.39
N LEU A 221 22.28 28.42 18.85
CA LEU A 221 22.30 27.78 17.52
C LEU A 221 21.40 26.54 17.49
N GLY A 222 21.35 25.77 18.57
CA GLY A 222 20.47 24.60 18.72
C GLY A 222 19.00 25.00 18.67
N GLY A 223 18.65 26.06 19.39
CA GLY A 223 17.32 26.67 19.35
C GLY A 223 16.97 27.18 17.95
N LEU A 224 17.88 27.90 17.30
CA LEU A 224 17.68 28.41 15.95
C LEU A 224 17.50 27.28 14.93
N ARG A 225 18.35 26.24 14.97
CA ARG A 225 18.21 25.03 14.13
C ARG A 225 16.84 24.40 14.32
N THR A 226 16.43 24.20 15.57
CA THR A 226 15.14 23.56 15.90
C THR A 226 13.96 24.39 15.40
N TYR A 227 14.04 25.72 15.57
CA TYR A 227 13.03 26.64 15.06
C TYR A 227 12.93 26.63 13.53
N LEU A 228 14.07 26.73 12.83
CA LEU A 228 14.12 26.68 11.36
C LEU A 228 13.57 25.36 10.83
N PHE A 229 13.92 24.25 11.48
CA PHE A 229 13.42 22.94 11.14
C PHE A 229 11.89 22.85 11.33
N ALA A 230 11.39 23.21 12.51
CA ALA A 230 9.96 23.18 12.82
C ALA A 230 9.12 24.08 11.89
N HIS A 231 9.59 25.29 11.61
CA HIS A 231 8.92 26.23 10.71
C HIS A 231 8.85 25.70 9.28
N THR A 232 9.92 25.06 8.81
CA THR A 232 9.98 24.48 7.46
C THR A 232 9.03 23.28 7.35
N THR A 233 9.10 22.36 8.32
CA THR A 233 8.22 21.19 8.39
C THR A 233 6.76 21.61 8.42
N ASN A 234 6.39 22.57 9.27
CA ASN A 234 5.01 23.07 9.36
C ASN A 234 4.51 23.65 8.03
N ARG A 235 5.36 24.38 7.28
CA ARG A 235 4.97 24.92 5.96
C ARG A 235 4.74 23.82 4.93
N ILE A 236 5.58 22.79 4.93
CA ILE A 236 5.42 21.65 4.03
C ILE A 236 4.14 20.90 4.38
N ASP A 237 3.93 20.66 5.67
CA ASP A 237 2.77 19.97 6.23
C ASP A 237 1.46 20.68 5.85
N VAL A 238 1.37 21.99 6.04
CA VAL A 238 0.18 22.78 5.63
C VAL A 238 -0.06 22.68 4.12
N SER A 239 0.98 22.75 3.29
CA SER A 239 0.81 22.70 1.83
C SER A 239 0.29 21.34 1.33
N LEU A 240 0.84 20.26 1.88
CA LEU A 240 0.49 18.89 1.51
C LEU A 240 -0.85 18.49 2.12
N GLY A 241 -1.12 18.87 3.37
CA GLY A 241 -2.40 18.67 4.03
C GLY A 241 -3.54 19.35 3.27
N ALA A 242 -3.34 20.59 2.81
CA ALA A 242 -4.34 21.29 2.00
C ALA A 242 -4.60 20.62 0.63
N GLN A 243 -3.57 20.06 0.01
CA GLN A 243 -3.71 19.36 -1.27
C GLN A 243 -4.43 18.02 -1.10
N LEU A 244 -4.11 17.27 -0.04
CA LEU A 244 -4.80 16.04 0.34
C LEU A 244 -6.28 16.31 0.63
N PHE A 245 -6.56 17.33 1.45
CA PHE A 245 -7.92 17.70 1.83
C PHE A 245 -8.77 18.10 0.63
N ARG A 246 -8.23 18.93 -0.29
CA ARG A 246 -8.91 19.26 -1.55
C ARG A 246 -9.20 18.03 -2.40
N HIS A 247 -8.29 17.07 -2.49
CA HIS A 247 -8.51 15.86 -3.26
C HIS A 247 -9.60 14.98 -2.65
N VAL A 248 -9.60 14.82 -1.32
CA VAL A 248 -10.63 14.05 -0.62
C VAL A 248 -12.01 14.67 -0.82
N LEU A 249 -12.14 16.00 -0.72
CA LEU A 249 -13.41 16.69 -0.96
C LEU A 249 -13.89 16.63 -2.41
N ALA A 250 -12.99 16.44 -3.38
CA ALA A 250 -13.34 16.35 -4.80
C ALA A 250 -13.81 14.94 -5.22
N LEU A 251 -13.81 13.96 -4.32
CA LEU A 251 -14.22 12.59 -4.64
C LEU A 251 -15.75 12.50 -4.83
N PRO A 252 -16.21 11.70 -5.81
CA PRO A 252 -17.64 11.52 -6.07
C PRO A 252 -18.33 10.81 -4.89
N LEU A 253 -19.63 11.10 -4.68
CA LEU A 253 -20.41 10.55 -3.54
C LEU A 253 -20.39 9.02 -3.49
N SER A 254 -20.34 8.36 -4.65
CA SER A 254 -20.23 6.91 -4.79
C SER A 254 -18.96 6.31 -4.17
N TYR A 255 -17.89 7.09 -4.02
CA TYR A 255 -16.68 6.68 -3.32
C TYR A 255 -16.91 6.55 -1.80
N PHE A 256 -17.74 7.44 -1.24
CA PHE A 256 -18.05 7.49 0.19
C PHE A 256 -19.15 6.49 0.57
N GLU A 257 -20.12 6.22 -0.31
CA GLU A 257 -21.16 5.20 -0.06
C GLU A 257 -20.61 3.76 -0.05
N ALA A 258 -19.55 3.50 -0.82
CA ALA A 258 -18.95 2.17 -0.93
C ALA A 258 -18.01 1.80 0.23
N ARG A 259 -17.69 2.72 1.15
CA ARG A 259 -16.68 2.53 2.21
C ARG A 259 -17.17 3.03 3.56
N ARG A 260 -16.78 2.36 4.65
CA ARG A 260 -17.04 2.86 5.99
C ARG A 260 -16.28 4.18 6.17
N ILE A 261 -16.94 5.16 6.78
CA ILE A 261 -16.35 6.48 7.06
C ILE A 261 -15.03 6.33 7.84
N GLY A 262 -14.95 5.35 8.75
CA GLY A 262 -13.75 5.02 9.51
C GLY A 262 -12.55 4.61 8.65
N ASP A 263 -12.75 3.86 7.56
CA ASP A 263 -11.67 3.40 6.68
C ASP A 263 -11.06 4.57 5.88
N THR A 264 -11.89 5.55 5.52
CA THR A 264 -11.45 6.75 4.81
C THR A 264 -10.66 7.68 5.73
N VAL A 265 -11.13 7.88 6.97
CA VAL A 265 -10.43 8.69 7.97
C VAL A 265 -9.11 8.03 8.40
N ALA A 266 -9.10 6.71 8.59
CA ALA A 266 -7.88 5.96 8.92
C ALA A 266 -6.82 6.13 7.82
N ARG A 267 -7.22 6.07 6.55
CA ARG A 267 -6.30 6.24 5.42
C ARG A 267 -5.76 7.66 5.26
N VAL A 268 -6.58 8.68 5.50
CA VAL A 268 -6.12 10.07 5.56
C VAL A 268 -5.09 10.24 6.68
N ARG A 269 -5.32 9.61 7.84
CA ARG A 269 -4.39 9.63 8.97
C ARG A 269 -3.09 8.88 8.68
N GLU A 270 -3.14 7.74 8.01
CA GLU A 270 -1.95 7.00 7.55
C GLU A 270 -1.11 7.86 6.59
N LEU A 271 -1.75 8.52 5.62
CA LEU A 271 -1.07 9.40 4.67
C LEU A 271 -0.43 10.60 5.38
N GLU A 272 -1.11 11.19 6.36
CA GLU A 272 -0.56 12.26 7.19
C GLU A 272 0.64 11.78 8.02
N GLN A 273 0.57 10.57 8.59
CA GLN A 273 1.69 9.97 9.32
C GLN A 273 2.90 9.69 8.42
N ILE A 274 2.67 9.13 7.23
CA ILE A 274 3.73 8.89 6.24
C ILE A 274 4.38 10.22 5.84
N ARG A 275 3.55 11.24 5.59
CA ARG A 275 4.01 12.59 5.27
C ARG A 275 4.87 13.16 6.40
N GLN A 276 4.37 13.18 7.64
CA GLN A 276 5.11 13.66 8.81
C GLN A 276 6.44 12.92 9.02
N PHE A 277 6.45 11.60 8.82
CA PHE A 277 7.66 10.79 8.90
C PHE A 277 8.70 11.24 7.88
N LEU A 278 8.29 11.46 6.62
CA LEU A 278 9.19 11.86 5.55
C LEU A 278 9.69 13.30 5.68
N THR A 279 8.84 14.25 6.09
CA THR A 279 9.28 15.64 6.27
C THR A 279 10.10 15.86 7.53
N SER A 280 9.79 15.15 8.61
CA SER A 280 10.44 15.36 9.91
C SER A 280 11.55 14.35 10.14
N HIS A 281 11.20 13.08 10.38
CA HIS A 281 12.14 12.08 10.85
C HIS A 281 13.15 11.65 9.78
N ALA A 282 12.72 11.50 8.52
CA ALA A 282 13.63 11.03 7.47
C ALA A 282 14.75 12.05 7.20
N VAL A 283 14.44 13.35 7.22
CA VAL A 283 15.44 14.40 7.04
C VAL A 283 16.44 14.42 8.19
N THR A 284 15.98 14.35 9.43
CA THR A 284 16.89 14.32 10.59
C THR A 284 17.79 13.10 10.54
N VAL A 285 17.26 11.92 10.20
CA VAL A 285 18.06 10.69 10.06
C VAL A 285 19.16 10.84 9.01
N VAL A 286 18.85 11.41 7.83
CA VAL A 286 19.85 11.65 6.79
C VAL A 286 20.94 12.61 7.28
N LEU A 287 20.56 13.69 7.96
CA LEU A 287 21.51 14.63 8.55
C LEU A 287 22.39 13.95 9.60
N ASP A 288 21.79 13.17 10.51
CA ASP A 288 22.50 12.48 11.58
C ASP A 288 23.48 11.45 11.02
N VAL A 289 23.14 10.74 9.93
CA VAL A 289 24.05 9.81 9.24
C VAL A 289 25.26 10.55 8.67
N VAL A 290 25.05 11.69 8.00
CA VAL A 290 26.16 12.50 7.47
C VAL A 290 27.07 12.96 8.60
N PHE A 291 26.52 13.45 9.73
CA PHE A 291 27.32 13.87 10.87
C PHE A 291 28.01 12.71 11.59
N THR A 292 27.38 11.56 11.67
CA THR A 292 27.98 10.35 12.24
C THR A 292 29.25 9.97 11.47
N ILE A 293 29.25 10.07 10.14
CA ILE A 293 30.44 9.83 9.32
C ILE A 293 31.56 10.82 9.67
N VAL A 294 31.24 12.12 9.79
CA VAL A 294 32.22 13.15 10.18
C VAL A 294 32.79 12.86 11.57
N LEU A 295 31.94 12.50 12.54
CA LEU A 295 32.36 12.20 13.91
C LEU A 295 33.25 10.96 13.97
N LEU A 296 32.90 9.89 13.24
CA LEU A 296 33.74 8.70 13.11
C LEU A 296 35.08 9.02 12.44
N ALA A 297 35.11 9.89 11.43
CA ALA A 297 36.35 10.33 10.81
C ALA A 297 37.26 11.07 11.79
N VAL A 298 36.71 12.01 12.57
CA VAL A 298 37.46 12.72 13.62
C VAL A 298 37.98 11.74 14.67
N MET A 299 37.14 10.82 15.16
CA MET A 299 37.57 9.79 16.11
C MET A 299 38.69 8.92 15.55
N TRP A 300 38.62 8.55 14.26
CA TRP A 300 39.66 7.78 13.59
C TRP A 300 41.01 8.51 13.58
N PHE A 301 41.00 9.83 13.35
CA PHE A 301 42.21 10.66 13.43
C PHE A 301 42.78 10.74 14.86
N TYR A 302 41.94 10.69 15.89
CA TYR A 302 42.39 10.65 17.29
C TYR A 302 42.97 9.30 17.68
N SER A 303 42.25 8.21 17.40
CA SER A 303 42.67 6.85 17.72
C SER A 303 41.88 5.83 16.89
N PRO A 304 42.53 5.18 15.90
CA PRO A 304 41.91 4.12 15.11
C PRO A 304 41.47 2.93 15.96
N THR A 305 42.21 2.59 17.02
CA THR A 305 41.92 1.44 17.87
C THR A 305 40.64 1.63 18.67
N LEU A 306 40.46 2.78 19.32
CA LEU A 306 39.22 3.10 20.03
C LEU A 306 38.03 3.23 19.06
N THR A 307 38.26 3.77 17.87
CA THR A 307 37.22 3.89 16.84
C THR A 307 36.72 2.53 16.37
N LEU A 308 37.62 1.55 16.18
CA LEU A 308 37.25 0.17 15.86
C LEU A 308 36.39 -0.48 16.96
N VAL A 309 36.71 -0.24 18.23
CA VAL A 309 35.89 -0.74 19.36
C VAL A 309 34.47 -0.17 19.29
N VAL A 310 34.32 1.14 19.05
CA VAL A 310 33.00 1.77 18.91
C VAL A 310 32.26 1.25 17.66
N MET A 311 32.95 1.12 16.53
CA MET A 311 32.36 0.57 15.31
C MET A 311 31.91 -0.89 15.49
N ALA A 312 32.63 -1.70 16.26
CA ALA A 312 32.22 -3.07 16.60
C ALA A 312 30.99 -3.12 17.51
N SER A 313 30.76 -2.08 18.33
CA SER A 313 29.58 -1.98 19.20
C SER A 313 28.29 -1.65 18.44
N LEU A 314 28.39 -0.92 17.32
CA LEU A 314 27.24 -0.54 16.47
C LEU A 314 26.45 -1.76 15.94
N PRO A 315 27.05 -2.77 15.30
CA PRO A 315 26.31 -3.93 14.81
C PRO A 315 25.70 -4.74 15.96
N ILE A 316 26.35 -4.81 17.13
CA ILE A 316 25.79 -5.46 18.32
C ILE A 316 24.50 -4.74 18.74
N TYR A 317 24.50 -3.41 18.77
CA TYR A 317 23.32 -2.62 19.08
C TYR A 317 22.19 -2.82 18.05
N VAL A 318 22.53 -2.83 16.76
CA VAL A 318 21.57 -3.10 15.67
C VAL A 318 20.96 -4.49 15.81
N LEU A 319 21.78 -5.50 16.09
CA LEU A 319 21.33 -6.89 16.23
C LEU A 319 20.41 -7.06 17.45
N LEU A 320 20.74 -6.42 18.56
CA LEU A 320 19.89 -6.35 19.75
C LEU A 320 18.55 -5.65 19.46
N SER A 321 18.59 -4.52 18.74
CA SER A 321 17.39 -3.77 18.34
C SER A 321 16.46 -4.61 17.47
N ILE A 322 17.01 -5.31 16.47
CA ILE A 322 16.24 -6.19 15.57
C ILE A 322 15.64 -7.37 16.34
N ALA A 323 16.34 -7.91 17.34
CA ALA A 323 15.83 -9.00 18.16
C ALA A 323 14.70 -8.58 19.11
N ILE A 324 14.79 -7.39 19.72
CA ILE A 324 13.83 -6.92 20.73
C ILE A 324 12.57 -6.30 20.10
N THR A 325 12.73 -5.54 19.02
CA THR A 325 11.62 -4.83 18.34
C THR A 325 10.39 -5.71 18.02
N PRO A 326 10.52 -6.93 17.43
CA PRO A 326 9.35 -7.76 17.13
C PRO A 326 8.62 -8.23 18.39
N ALA A 327 9.35 -8.50 19.48
CA ALA A 327 8.75 -8.89 20.75
C ALA A 327 7.95 -7.73 21.39
N ILE A 328 8.45 -6.49 21.31
CA ILE A 328 7.69 -5.32 21.76
C ILE A 328 6.44 -5.11 20.90
N ARG A 329 6.59 -5.23 19.57
CA ARG A 329 5.50 -5.02 18.63
C ARG A 329 4.37 -6.04 18.78
N SER A 330 4.70 -7.32 19.03
CA SER A 330 3.70 -8.37 19.26
C SER A 330 2.91 -8.11 20.54
N ARG A 331 3.57 -7.71 21.64
CA ARG A 331 2.91 -7.35 22.91
C ARG A 331 2.02 -6.12 22.80
N LEU A 332 2.42 -5.14 21.98
CA LEU A 332 1.59 -3.97 21.67
C LEU A 332 0.32 -4.36 20.91
N HIS A 333 0.42 -5.24 19.90
CA HIS A 333 -0.75 -5.73 19.17
C HIS A 333 -1.69 -6.53 20.08
N GLU A 334 -1.14 -7.36 20.96
CA GLU A 334 -1.91 -8.13 21.94
C GLU A 334 -2.71 -7.20 22.88
N LYS A 335 -2.08 -6.14 23.39
CA LYS A 335 -2.79 -5.11 24.20
C LYS A 335 -3.86 -4.35 23.39
N PHE A 336 -3.59 -4.05 22.12
CA PHE A 336 -4.54 -3.33 21.27
C PHE A 336 -5.79 -4.17 20.97
N ASN A 337 -5.60 -5.47 20.68
CA ASN A 337 -6.70 -6.40 20.44
C ASN A 337 -7.58 -6.59 21.70
N ARG A 338 -6.95 -6.77 22.87
CA ARG A 338 -7.69 -6.92 24.14
C ARG A 338 -8.40 -5.65 24.59
N GLY A 339 -7.91 -4.48 24.18
CA GLY A 339 -8.56 -3.19 24.43
C GLY A 339 -9.71 -2.88 23.49
N ALA A 340 -9.80 -3.54 22.33
CA ALA A 340 -10.91 -3.42 21.39
C ALA A 340 -12.06 -4.40 21.66
N GLU A 341 -11.82 -5.41 22.51
CA GLU A 341 -12.82 -6.40 22.95
C GLU A 341 -13.64 -5.96 24.19
N ASN A 342 -13.25 -4.87 24.86
CA ASN A 342 -13.96 -4.27 26.00
C ASN A 342 -14.68 -2.98 25.60
#